data_AF-A0A326UA92-F1
#
_entry.id   AF-A0A326UA92-F1
#
_cell.length_a   1.000
_cell.length_b   1.000
_cell.length_c   1.000
_cell.angle_alpha   90.00
_cell.angle_beta   90.00
_cell.angle_gamma   90.00
#
_symmetry.space_group_name_H-M   'P 1'
#
loop_
_entity.id
_entity.type
_entity.pdbx_description
1 polymer ?
#
loop_
_entity_poly.entity_id
_entity_poly.type
_entity_poly.pdbx_seq_one_letter_code
_entity_poly.pdbx_strand_id
1 'polypeptide(L)'
;MRIAIRSSPSLRADRERGFAILDVLREIAEAHKTPVSSIALAWLLHQPAVISVIVGAKRSNQLAENLAAADIQLTVDELARLDEVSRVPEEYLTWEFLQEDDSIRR
;
A
#
# COMPACT_ATOMS: atom_id res chain seq x y z
N MET A 1 -16.60 -0.71 28.09
CA MET A 1 -15.30 -0.71 27.39
C MET A 1 -15.48 -0.04 26.03
N ARG A 2 -15.10 1.25 25.89
CA ARG A 2 -15.13 1.98 24.62
C ARG A 2 -13.68 2.23 24.23
N ILE A 3 -13.20 1.57 23.19
CA ILE A 3 -11.90 1.88 22.60
C ILE A 3 -12.08 3.24 21.90
N ALA A 4 -11.67 4.31 22.57
CA ALA A 4 -11.58 5.62 21.97
C ALA A 4 -10.24 5.72 21.25
N ILE A 5 -10.22 5.36 19.96
CA ILE A 5 -9.10 5.68 19.08
C ILE A 5 -9.11 7.21 18.95
N ARG A 6 -8.35 7.93 19.80
CA ARG A 6 -8.10 9.35 19.55
C ARG A 6 -7.30 9.44 18.26
N SER A 7 -7.79 10.23 17.32
CA SER A 7 -7.18 10.42 16.01
C SER A 7 -5.82 11.13 16.16
N SER A 8 -4.73 10.37 16.11
CA SER A 8 -3.38 10.92 16.07
C SER A 8 -3.16 11.66 14.75
N PRO A 9 -2.54 12.86 14.73
CA PRO A 9 -2.33 13.65 13.51
C PRO A 9 -1.55 12.90 12.42
N SER A 10 -0.64 12.02 12.83
CA SER A 10 0.13 11.15 11.94
C SER A 10 -0.74 10.15 11.18
N LEU A 11 -1.84 9.66 11.75
CA LEU A 11 -2.72 8.65 11.14
C LEU A 11 -3.66 9.18 10.05
N ARG A 12 -3.59 10.48 9.73
CA ARG A 12 -4.35 11.02 8.60
C ARG A 12 -3.67 10.60 7.31
N ALA A 13 -4.42 9.94 6.43
CA ALA A 13 -3.98 9.66 5.08
C ALA A 13 -3.54 10.98 4.41
N ASP A 14 -2.24 11.09 4.14
CA ASP A 14 -1.68 12.15 3.34
C ASP A 14 -2.22 11.99 1.92
N ARG A 15 -3.20 12.84 1.57
CA ARG A 15 -3.87 12.76 0.27
C ARG A 15 -2.96 13.18 -0.86
N GLU A 16 -2.08 14.15 -0.63
CA GLU A 16 -1.18 14.65 -1.67
C GLU A 16 -0.20 13.54 -2.07
N ARG A 17 0.39 12.87 -1.07
CA ARG A 17 1.19 11.67 -1.30
C ARG A 17 0.39 10.56 -1.97
N GLY A 18 -0.84 10.32 -1.52
CA GLY A 18 -1.72 9.34 -2.14
C GLY A 18 -1.97 9.61 -3.62
N PHE A 19 -2.18 10.88 -4.01
CA PHE A 19 -2.35 11.27 -5.41
C PHE A 19 -1.06 11.10 -6.21
N ALA A 20 0.10 11.47 -5.65
CA ALA A 20 1.38 11.28 -6.31
C ALA A 20 1.66 9.79 -6.63
N ILE A 21 1.35 8.89 -5.69
CA ILE A 21 1.45 7.44 -5.91
C ILE A 21 0.47 6.99 -7.01
N LEU A 22 -0.77 7.48 -6.97
CA LEU A 22 -1.79 7.13 -7.97
C LEU A 22 -1.41 7.58 -9.38
N ASP A 23 -0.75 8.72 -9.54
CA ASP A 23 -0.31 9.20 -10.85
C ASP A 23 0.73 8.26 -11.46
N VAL A 24 1.74 7.84 -10.68
CA VAL A 24 2.73 6.86 -11.14
C VAL A 24 2.07 5.51 -11.47
N LEU A 25 1.16 5.03 -10.62
CA LEU A 25 0.44 3.78 -10.88
C LEU A 25 -0.41 3.85 -12.16
N ARG A 26 -1.03 5.00 -12.46
CA ARG A 26 -1.83 5.19 -13.69
C ARG A 26 -0.98 5.12 -14.94
N GLU A 27 0.16 5.80 -14.96
CA GLU A 27 1.08 5.76 -16.11
C GLU A 27 1.55 4.33 -16.41
N ILE A 28 1.92 3.58 -15.37
CA ILE A 28 2.34 2.18 -15.52
C ILE A 28 1.16 1.30 -15.94
N ALA A 29 -0.03 1.50 -15.35
CA ALA A 29 -1.23 0.77 -15.70
C ALA A 29 -1.63 0.97 -17.18
N GLU A 30 -1.47 2.17 -17.71
CA GLU A 30 -1.71 2.47 -19.13
C GLU A 30 -0.72 1.72 -20.04
N ALA A 31 0.56 1.68 -19.68
CA ALA A 31 1.58 0.95 -20.44
C ALA A 31 1.29 -0.56 -20.49
N HIS A 32 0.84 -1.14 -19.37
CA HIS A 32 0.48 -2.56 -19.24
C HIS A 32 -0.96 -2.88 -19.68
N LYS A 33 -1.77 -1.87 -20.02
CA LYS A 33 -3.20 -1.99 -20.39
C LYS A 33 -4.02 -2.78 -19.36
N THR A 34 -3.77 -2.50 -18.09
CA THR A 34 -4.36 -3.23 -16.97
C THR A 34 -4.93 -2.25 -15.95
N PRO A 35 -5.85 -2.64 -15.06
CA PRO A 35 -6.32 -1.77 -14.00
C PRO A 35 -5.19 -1.33 -13.05
N VAL A 36 -5.30 -0.12 -12.51
CA VAL A 36 -4.41 0.43 -11.47
C VAL A 36 -4.26 -0.52 -10.28
N SER A 37 -5.35 -1.19 -9.88
CA SER A 37 -5.33 -2.18 -8.81
C SER A 37 -4.44 -3.36 -9.11
N SER A 38 -4.39 -3.81 -10.37
CA SER A 38 -3.54 -4.93 -10.78
C SER A 38 -2.07 -4.57 -10.71
N ILE A 39 -1.68 -3.33 -11.08
CA ILE A 39 -0.30 -2.84 -10.89
C ILE A 39 0.08 -2.76 -9.41
N ALA A 40 -0.80 -2.24 -8.57
CA ALA A 40 -0.51 -2.13 -7.14
C ALA A 40 -0.31 -3.52 -6.49
N LEU A 41 -1.13 -4.50 -6.87
CA LEU A 41 -0.98 -5.88 -6.41
C LEU A 41 0.28 -6.55 -6.99
N ALA A 42 0.59 -6.31 -8.27
CA ALA A 42 1.81 -6.81 -8.88
C ALA A 42 3.05 -6.27 -8.16
N TRP A 43 3.09 -4.97 -7.84
CA TRP A 43 4.17 -4.37 -7.08
C TRP A 43 4.38 -5.05 -5.72
N LEU A 44 3.29 -5.32 -4.98
CA LEU A 44 3.38 -6.06 -3.71
C LEU A 44 3.98 -7.45 -3.92
N LEU A 45 3.58 -8.17 -4.97
CA LEU A 45 4.09 -9.51 -5.28
C LEU A 45 5.57 -9.54 -5.70
N HIS A 46 6.14 -8.41 -6.13
CA HIS A 46 7.57 -8.31 -6.44
C HIS A 46 8.43 -8.03 -5.20
N GLN A 47 7.84 -7.65 -4.07
CA GLN A 47 8.61 -7.33 -2.86
C GLN A 47 9.18 -8.60 -2.23
N PRO A 48 10.51 -8.67 -1.95
CA PRO A 48 11.15 -9.90 -1.46
C PRO A 48 10.55 -10.46 -0.16
N ALA A 49 9.97 -9.59 0.68
CA ALA A 49 9.37 -9.97 1.95
C ALA A 49 7.91 -10.45 1.83
N VAL A 50 7.29 -10.32 0.66
CA VAL A 50 5.87 -10.65 0.45
C VAL A 50 5.76 -12.06 -0.11
N ILE A 51 5.18 -12.96 0.69
CA ILE A 51 4.96 -14.37 0.31
C ILE A 51 3.58 -14.55 -0.34
N SER A 52 2.59 -13.77 0.08
CA SER A 52 1.22 -13.85 -0.41
C SER A 52 0.50 -12.52 -0.21
N VAL A 53 -0.44 -12.21 -1.10
CA VAL A 53 -1.31 -11.03 -1.01
C VAL A 53 -2.76 -11.48 -0.88
N ILE A 54 -3.40 -11.05 0.20
CA ILE A 54 -4.82 -11.33 0.46
C ILE A 54 -5.66 -10.28 -0.25
N VAL A 55 -6.51 -10.71 -1.19
CA VAL A 55 -7.38 -9.82 -1.97
C VAL A 55 -8.86 -10.08 -1.69
N GLY A 56 -9.63 -9.00 -1.58
CA GLY A 56 -11.08 -9.04 -1.52
C GLY A 56 -11.69 -8.61 -2.85
N ALA A 57 -12.76 -9.27 -3.28
CA ALA A 57 -13.52 -8.89 -4.47
C ALA A 57 -15.02 -9.02 -4.20
N LYS A 58 -15.80 -7.99 -4.55
CA LYS A 58 -17.27 -8.02 -4.44
C LYS A 58 -17.94 -8.53 -5.73
N ARG A 59 -17.21 -8.51 -6.84
CA ARG A 59 -17.68 -8.87 -8.18
C ARG A 59 -16.65 -9.78 -8.85
N SER A 60 -17.11 -10.65 -9.74
CA SER A 60 -16.25 -11.60 -10.45
C SER A 60 -15.19 -10.92 -11.32
N ASN A 61 -15.52 -9.79 -11.95
CA ASN A 61 -14.56 -9.03 -12.74
C ASN A 61 -13.39 -8.50 -11.88
N GLN A 62 -13.67 -7.99 -10.69
CA GLN A 62 -12.63 -7.54 -9.76
C GLN A 62 -11.71 -8.68 -9.33
N LEU A 63 -12.27 -9.88 -9.14
CA LEU A 63 -11.47 -11.06 -8.83
C LEU A 63 -10.55 -11.39 -10.00
N ALA A 64 -11.06 -11.39 -11.24
CA ALA A 64 -10.25 -11.66 -12.42
C ALA A 64 -9.11 -10.62 -12.58
N GLU A 65 -9.40 -9.34 -12.37
CA GLU A 65 -8.40 -8.26 -12.40
C GLU A 65 -7.33 -8.42 -11.31
N ASN A 66 -7.73 -8.81 -10.09
CA ASN A 66 -6.79 -9.07 -8.99
C ASN A 66 -5.90 -10.28 -9.28
N LEU A 67 -6.45 -11.36 -9.87
CA LEU A 67 -5.69 -12.56 -10.19
C LEU A 67 -4.68 -12.31 -11.32
N ALA A 68 -5.05 -11.50 -12.32
CA ALA A 68 -4.15 -11.11 -13.41
C ALA A 68 -2.88 -10.40 -12.93
N ALA A 69 -2.90 -9.81 -11.73
CA ALA A 69 -1.72 -9.16 -11.14
C ALA A 69 -0.53 -10.10 -10.93
N ALA A 70 -0.77 -11.41 -10.75
CA ALA A 70 0.29 -12.39 -10.56
C ALA A 70 1.11 -12.64 -11.83
N ASP A 71 0.55 -12.35 -13.00
CA ASP A 71 1.19 -12.55 -14.30
C ASP A 71 1.90 -11.28 -14.82
N ILE A 72 1.69 -10.13 -14.17
CA ILE A 72 2.33 -8.87 -14.55
C ILE A 72 3.80 -8.90 -14.14
N GLN A 73 4.69 -8.58 -15.07
CA GLN A 73 6.11 -8.42 -14.81
C GLN A 73 6.46 -6.94 -14.89
N LEU A 74 6.75 -6.32 -13.75
CA LEU A 74 7.16 -4.93 -13.71
C LEU A 74 8.66 -4.83 -14.06
N THR A 75 8.99 -3.85 -14.88
CA THR A 75 10.38 -3.55 -15.22
C THR A 75 11.12 -2.98 -14.00
N VAL A 76 12.46 -3.05 -14.04
CA VAL A 76 13.32 -2.48 -12.98
C VAL A 76 13.02 -0.99 -12.77
N ASP A 77 12.81 -0.24 -13.86
CA ASP A 77 12.51 1.19 -13.79
C ASP A 77 11.12 1.45 -13.18
N GLU A 78 10.11 0.65 -13.52
CA GLU A 78 8.78 0.75 -12.93
C GLU A 78 8.78 0.46 -11.44
N LEU A 79 9.50 -0.60 -11.02
CA LEU A 79 9.67 -0.94 -9.62
C LEU A 79 10.37 0.20 -8.86
N ALA A 80 11.47 0.72 -9.40
CA ALA A 80 12.22 1.81 -8.77
C ALA A 80 11.36 3.08 -8.59
N ARG A 81 10.54 3.43 -9.60
CA ARG A 81 9.61 4.57 -9.52
C ARG A 81 8.55 4.37 -8.44
N LEU A 82 7.97 3.16 -8.36
CA LEU A 82 6.96 2.83 -7.36
C LEU A 82 7.55 2.79 -5.94
N ASP A 83 8.76 2.25 -5.77
CA ASP A 83 9.46 2.22 -4.48
C ASP A 83 9.80 3.63 -3.98
N GLU A 84 10.22 4.52 -4.88
CA GLU A 84 10.56 5.91 -4.52
C GLU A 84 9.32 6.69 -4.10
N VAL A 85 8.25 6.67 -4.90
CA VAL A 85 7.03 7.44 -4.59
C VAL A 85 6.26 6.88 -3.39
N SER A 86 6.38 5.58 -3.11
CA SER A 86 5.70 4.93 -1.99
C SER A 86 6.49 4.89 -0.69
N ARG A 87 7.75 5.34 -0.67
CA ARG A 87 8.61 5.29 0.52
C ARG A 87 8.00 6.00 1.73
N VAL A 88 7.89 5.29 2.86
CA VAL A 88 7.33 5.82 4.10
C VAL A 88 8.40 6.61 4.87
N PRO A 89 8.08 7.79 5.44
CA PRO A 89 8.98 8.51 6.33
C PRO A 89 9.42 7.67 7.54
N GLU A 90 10.66 7.86 7.99
CA GLU A 90 11.26 7.13 9.12
C GLU A 90 10.46 7.30 10.43
N GLU A 91 9.81 8.45 10.59
CA GLU A 91 8.91 8.79 11.70
C GLU A 91 7.75 7.80 11.91
N TYR A 92 7.43 6.96 10.92
CA TYR A 92 6.38 5.95 11.01
C TYR A 92 6.85 4.58 11.53
N LEU A 93 8.17 4.35 11.60
CA LEU A 93 8.76 3.04 11.93
C LEU A 93 9.15 2.92 13.41
N THR A 94 9.03 4.00 14.18
CA THR A 94 9.38 4.01 15.61
C THR A 94 8.25 3.43 16.46
N TRP A 95 8.53 2.30 17.13
CA TRP A 95 7.66 1.70 18.14
C TRP A 95 7.49 2.57 19.41
N GLU A 96 8.21 3.69 19.48
CA GLU A 96 8.18 4.67 20.57
C GLU A 96 6.76 5.21 20.84
N PHE A 97 5.86 5.18 19.86
CA PHE A 97 4.46 5.61 20.02
C PHE A 97 3.55 4.63 20.76
N LEU A 98 4.00 3.41 21.07
CA LEU A 98 3.26 2.45 21.90
C LEU A 98 3.72 2.42 23.37
N GLN A 99 4.74 3.21 23.75
CA GLN A 99 5.32 3.15 25.10
C GLN A 99 4.71 4.11 26.13
N GLU A 100 3.80 5.01 25.76
CA GLU A 100 3.12 5.86 26.74
C GLU A 100 1.75 5.30 27.15
N ASP A 101 1.73 4.25 27.98
CA ASP A 101 0.70 4.17 29.04
C ASP A 101 1.08 3.25 30.21
N ASP A 102 2.04 3.66 31.04
CA ASP A 102 2.31 3.01 32.33
C ASP A 102 1.22 3.34 33.40
N SER A 103 0.12 4.00 33.01
CA SER A 103 -1.01 4.28 33.92
C SER A 103 -1.94 3.07 34.15
N ILE A 104 -1.76 1.98 33.39
CA ILE A 104 -2.49 0.70 33.54
C ILE A 104 -1.87 -0.22 34.63
N ARG A 105 -0.91 0.29 35.42
CA ARG A 105 -0.30 -0.41 36.58
C ARG A 105 -0.67 0.20 37.95
N ARG A 106 -1.92 0.64 38.13
CA ARG A 106 -2.47 0.89 39.48
C ARG A 106 -3.79 0.19 39.69
#